data_AF-A0A1Y1QWF1-F1
#
_entry.id   AF-A0A1Y1QWF1-F1
#
_cell.length_a   1.000
_cell.length_b   1.000
_cell.length_c   1.000
_cell.angle_alpha   90.00
_cell.angle_beta   90.00
_cell.angle_gamma   90.00
#
_symmetry.space_group_name_H-M   'P 1'
#
loop_
_entity.id
_entity.type
_entity.pdbx_description
1 polymer ?
#
loop_
_entity_poly.entity_id
_entity_poly.type
_entity_poly.pdbx_seq_one_letter_code
_entity_poly.pdbx_strand_id
1 'polypeptide(L)'
;MASNNAFFVQRLNDHIQYLRKITNTLKGTDGFQGNAHTECQLGEWLYRDGHNDLNALPDGNFLFEQLEEKHKRFHDFSDEALAQHQQGNQIGSYRAMTEVHKLSNEMVALLLKADRHSRAATGT
;
A
#
# COMPACT_ATOMS: atom_id res chain seq x y z
N MET A 1 -9.23 1.43 -22.94
CA MET A 1 -8.97 0.88 -21.60
C MET A 1 -9.95 1.54 -20.66
N ALA A 2 -10.76 0.78 -19.92
CA ALA A 2 -11.79 1.35 -19.06
C ALA A 2 -11.13 2.16 -17.95
N SER A 3 -11.27 3.48 -18.04
CA SER A 3 -10.93 4.47 -17.03
C SER A 3 -11.79 4.21 -15.79
N ASN A 4 -11.33 3.29 -14.94
CA ASN A 4 -12.04 2.96 -13.72
C ASN A 4 -11.76 4.11 -12.74
N ASN A 5 -12.58 5.17 -12.81
CA ASN A 5 -12.51 6.42 -12.03
C ASN A 5 -12.43 6.23 -10.49
N ALA A 6 -12.47 4.98 -10.01
CA ALA A 6 -12.39 4.61 -8.60
C ALA A 6 -11.21 3.69 -8.26
N PHE A 7 -10.30 3.34 -9.19
CA PHE A 7 -9.22 2.37 -8.91
C PHE A 7 -8.40 2.77 -7.68
N PHE A 8 -7.78 3.96 -7.69
CA PHE A 8 -6.93 4.40 -6.59
C PHE A 8 -7.72 4.61 -5.28
N VAL A 9 -8.97 5.07 -5.38
CA VAL A 9 -9.87 5.20 -4.22
C VAL A 9 -10.18 3.84 -3.59
N GLN A 10 -10.39 2.81 -4.41
CA GLN A 10 -10.57 1.44 -3.91
C GLN A 10 -9.29 0.92 -3.25
N ARG A 11 -8.11 1.18 -3.85
CA ARG A 11 -6.82 0.79 -3.24
C ARG A 11 -6.58 1.47 -1.89
N LEU A 12 -7.01 2.71 -1.72
CA LEU A 12 -6.99 3.41 -0.42
C LEU A 12 -7.89 2.71 0.61
N ASN A 13 -9.10 2.28 0.22
CA ASN A 13 -9.96 1.51 1.11
C ASN A 13 -9.36 0.14 1.46
N ASP A 14 -8.82 -0.59 0.47
CA ASP A 14 -8.17 -1.88 0.68
C ASP A 14 -7.03 -1.76 1.71
N HIS A 15 -6.22 -0.71 1.59
CA HIS A 15 -5.15 -0.36 2.53
C HIS A 15 -5.65 -0.10 3.96
N ILE A 16 -6.74 0.65 4.11
CA ILE A 16 -7.36 0.90 5.43
C ILE A 16 -7.85 -0.41 6.06
N GLN A 17 -8.47 -1.30 5.26
CA GLN A 17 -8.90 -2.60 5.77
C GLN A 17 -7.72 -3.48 6.19
N TYR A 18 -6.61 -3.44 5.43
CA TYR A 18 -5.38 -4.16 5.76
C TYR A 18 -4.80 -3.70 7.10
N LEU A 19 -4.65 -2.38 7.30
CA LEU A 19 -4.20 -1.80 8.58
C LEU A 19 -5.09 -2.20 9.76
N ARG A 20 -6.41 -2.23 9.54
CA ARG A 20 -7.37 -2.66 10.56
C ARG A 20 -7.16 -4.12 10.96
N LYS A 21 -6.95 -5.01 10.00
CA LYS A 21 -6.69 -6.45 10.27
C LYS A 21 -5.41 -6.65 11.08
N ILE A 22 -4.33 -5.94 10.73
CA ILE A 22 -3.09 -5.96 11.52
C ILE A 22 -3.38 -5.47 12.94
N THR A 23 -3.99 -4.30 13.07
CA THR A 23 -4.28 -3.69 14.38
C THR A 23 -5.13 -4.60 15.26
N ASN A 24 -6.13 -5.28 14.69
CA ASN A 24 -6.96 -6.24 15.41
C ASN A 24 -6.17 -7.48 15.84
N THR A 25 -5.28 -7.97 14.98
CA THR A 25 -4.42 -9.11 15.30
C THR A 25 -3.48 -8.78 16.44
N LEU A 26 -2.86 -7.59 16.43
CA LEU A 26 -2.01 -7.10 17.51
C LEU A 26 -2.76 -6.89 18.84
N LYS A 27 -4.08 -6.74 18.79
CA LYS A 27 -4.98 -6.68 19.95
C LYS A 27 -5.50 -8.05 20.37
N GLY A 28 -5.18 -9.12 19.64
CA GLY A 28 -5.67 -10.48 19.87
C GLY A 28 -7.13 -10.70 19.48
N THR A 29 -7.73 -9.84 18.65
CA THR A 29 -9.13 -9.95 18.21
C THR A 29 -9.29 -10.45 16.78
N ASP A 30 -8.20 -10.81 16.11
CA ASP A 30 -8.15 -11.36 14.76
C ASP A 30 -6.90 -12.26 14.62
N GLY A 31 -6.79 -13.01 13.53
CA GLY A 31 -5.70 -13.95 13.25
C GLY A 31 -4.95 -13.66 11.96
N PHE A 32 -4.96 -12.40 11.50
CA PHE A 32 -4.40 -12.01 10.22
C PHE A 32 -2.88 -12.19 10.18
N GLN A 33 -2.37 -12.83 9.11
CA GLN A 33 -0.94 -13.16 8.97
C GLN A 33 -0.22 -12.31 7.92
N GLY A 34 -0.85 -11.24 7.43
CA GLY A 34 -0.32 -10.48 6.29
C GLY A 34 -0.58 -11.19 4.96
N ASN A 35 -0.14 -10.56 3.89
CA ASN A 35 -0.01 -11.15 2.56
C ASN A 35 1.16 -10.47 1.85
N ALA A 36 1.73 -11.12 0.84
CA ALA A 36 2.84 -10.53 0.12
C ALA A 36 2.38 -9.25 -0.60
N HIS A 37 3.28 -8.27 -0.71
CA HIS A 37 3.01 -7.02 -1.41
C HIS A 37 2.61 -7.23 -2.88
N THR A 38 2.92 -8.37 -3.50
CA THR A 38 2.50 -8.72 -4.87
C THR A 38 1.09 -9.32 -4.95
N GLU A 39 0.49 -9.69 -3.82
CA GLU A 39 -0.80 -10.41 -3.74
C GLU A 39 -1.98 -9.47 -3.39
N CYS A 40 -1.70 -8.20 -3.10
CA CYS A 40 -2.77 -7.21 -2.95
C CYS A 40 -3.12 -6.61 -4.32
N GLN A 41 -4.33 -6.08 -4.46
CA GLN A 41 -4.80 -5.50 -5.72
C GLN A 41 -3.94 -4.32 -6.22
N LEU A 42 -3.29 -3.59 -5.31
CA LEU A 42 -2.33 -2.55 -5.70
C LEU A 42 -1.05 -3.17 -6.25
N GLY A 43 -0.54 -4.22 -5.59
CA GLY A 43 0.64 -4.97 -6.02
C GLY A 43 0.45 -5.64 -7.36
N GLU A 44 -0.65 -6.36 -7.54
CA GLU A 44 -0.97 -6.99 -8.82
C GLU A 44 -0.98 -5.97 -9.96
N TRP A 45 -1.55 -4.78 -9.73
CA TRP A 45 -1.51 -3.70 -10.71
C TRP A 45 -0.10 -3.17 -10.93
N LEU A 46 0.66 -2.85 -9.87
CA LEU A 46 2.04 -2.34 -9.99
C LEU A 46 2.91 -3.23 -10.87
N TYR A 47 2.85 -4.54 -10.65
CA TYR A 47 3.71 -5.51 -11.35
C TYR A 47 3.16 -5.99 -12.71
N ARG A 48 1.92 -5.65 -13.07
CA ARG A 48 1.34 -5.98 -14.38
C ARG A 48 1.29 -4.78 -15.31
N ASP A 49 0.56 -3.75 -14.90
CA ASP A 49 0.16 -2.64 -15.77
C ASP A 49 0.69 -1.29 -15.27
N GLY A 50 0.93 -1.16 -13.97
CA GLY A 50 1.16 0.12 -13.30
C GLY A 50 2.39 0.87 -13.79
N HIS A 51 3.45 0.17 -14.19
CA HIS A 51 4.61 0.82 -14.82
C HIS A 51 4.20 1.50 -16.12
N ASN A 52 3.49 0.81 -17.01
CA ASN A 52 3.07 1.36 -18.30
C ASN A 52 2.03 2.47 -18.14
N ASP A 53 1.05 2.27 -17.24
CA ASP A 53 0.00 3.24 -16.94
C ASP A 53 0.58 4.55 -16.39
N LEU A 54 1.57 4.47 -15.50
CA LEU A 54 2.19 5.65 -14.92
C LEU A 54 3.21 6.28 -15.86
N ASN A 55 4.03 5.50 -16.59
CA ASN A 55 5.08 6.03 -17.46
C ASN A 55 4.53 6.85 -18.65
N ALA A 56 3.24 6.73 -18.96
CA ALA A 56 2.56 7.62 -19.91
C ALA A 56 2.41 9.08 -19.40
N LEU A 57 2.68 9.33 -18.12
CA LEU A 57 2.51 10.63 -17.47
C LEU A 57 3.85 11.36 -17.26
N PRO A 58 3.86 12.71 -17.21
CA PRO A 58 5.02 13.45 -16.73
C PRO A 58 5.40 13.01 -15.31
N ASP A 59 6.70 12.73 -15.08
CA ASP A 59 7.26 12.15 -13.85
C ASP A 59 6.71 10.76 -13.48
N GLY A 60 6.07 10.08 -14.43
CA GLY A 60 5.43 8.79 -14.25
C GLY A 60 6.34 7.69 -13.70
N ASN A 61 7.52 7.54 -14.28
CA ASN A 61 8.51 6.57 -13.84
C ASN A 61 8.94 6.80 -12.37
N PHE A 62 9.22 8.05 -12.00
CA PHE A 62 9.59 8.40 -10.63
C PHE A 62 8.43 8.19 -9.63
N LEU A 63 7.19 8.43 -10.06
CA LEU A 63 6.01 8.12 -9.26
C LEU A 63 5.83 6.60 -9.07
N PHE A 64 6.07 5.81 -10.12
CA PHE A 64 6.03 4.35 -10.06
C PHE A 64 7.06 3.81 -9.08
N GLU A 65 8.35 4.18 -9.24
CA GLU A 65 9.45 3.71 -8.39
C GLU A 65 9.19 4.01 -6.90
N GLN A 66 8.72 5.22 -6.58
CA GLN A 66 8.39 5.57 -5.20
C GLN A 66 7.20 4.79 -4.66
N LEU A 67 6.17 4.55 -5.48
CA LEU A 67 5.00 3.81 -5.06
C LEU A 67 5.35 2.34 -4.82
N GLU A 68 6.12 1.73 -5.71
CA GLU A 68 6.63 0.36 -5.59
C GLU A 68 7.49 0.18 -4.33
N GLU A 69 8.52 1.02 -4.16
CA GLU A 69 9.45 0.93 -3.02
C GLU A 69 8.71 1.04 -1.68
N LYS A 70 7.85 2.05 -1.54
CA LYS A 70 7.12 2.30 -0.28
C LYS A 70 6.09 1.22 -0.01
N HIS A 71 5.40 0.75 -1.05
CA HIS A 71 4.44 -0.34 -0.93
C HIS A 71 5.10 -1.62 -0.44
N LYS A 72 6.25 -1.98 -1.02
CA LYS A 72 7.03 -3.14 -0.58
C LYS A 72 7.42 -2.99 0.90
N ARG A 73 8.03 -1.85 1.27
CA ARG A 73 8.46 -1.60 2.65
C ARG A 73 7.30 -1.61 3.65
N PHE A 74 6.13 -1.12 3.24
CA PHE A 74 4.93 -1.15 4.07
C PHE A 74 4.53 -2.58 4.44
N HIS A 75 4.54 -3.49 3.46
CA HIS A 75 4.31 -4.91 3.72
C HIS A 75 5.43 -5.53 4.56
N ASP A 76 6.71 -5.26 4.24
CA ASP A 76 7.84 -5.78 5.02
C ASP A 76 7.72 -5.42 6.52
N PHE A 77 7.41 -4.16 6.87
CA PHE A 77 7.21 -3.76 8.26
C PHE A 77 5.91 -4.28 8.87
N SER A 78 4.89 -4.53 8.06
CA SER A 78 3.65 -5.16 8.53
C SER A 78 3.90 -6.60 8.97
N ASP A 79 4.66 -7.34 8.17
CA ASP A 79 5.06 -8.71 8.47
C ASP A 79 5.98 -8.76 9.70
N GLU A 80 6.90 -7.80 9.82
CA GLU A 80 7.72 -7.63 11.02
C GLU A 80 6.84 -7.39 12.27
N ALA A 81 5.85 -6.50 12.19
CA ALA A 81 4.98 -6.19 13.31
C ALA A 81 4.20 -7.42 13.80
N LEU A 82 3.70 -8.24 12.87
CA LEU A 82 2.99 -9.49 13.15
C LEU A 82 3.93 -10.56 13.73
N ALA A 83 5.12 -10.73 13.14
CA ALA A 83 6.12 -11.68 13.62
C ALA A 83 6.61 -11.35 15.04
N GLN A 84 6.90 -10.08 15.32
CA GLN A 84 7.29 -9.62 16.66
C GLN A 84 6.17 -9.85 17.69
N HIS A 85 4.91 -9.62 17.29
CA HIS A 85 3.76 -9.89 18.15
C HIS A 85 3.61 -11.38 18.46
N GLN A 86 3.76 -12.25 17.46
CA GLN A 86 3.71 -13.70 17.65
C GLN A 86 4.80 -14.20 18.61
N GLN A 87 5.96 -13.54 18.62
CA GLN A 87 7.06 -13.82 19.54
C GLN A 87 6.88 -13.20 20.94
N GLY A 88 5.78 -12.48 21.19
CA GLY A 88 5.53 -11.77 22.44
C GLY A 88 6.36 -10.48 22.61
N ASN A 89 7.11 -10.06 21.60
CA ASN A 89 7.90 -8.83 21.62
C ASN A 89 7.04 -7.60 21.30
N GLN A 90 6.32 -7.11 22.31
CA GLN A 90 5.45 -5.95 22.17
C GLN A 90 6.19 -4.68 21.73
N ILE A 91 7.41 -4.45 22.23
CA ILE A 91 8.21 -3.27 21.87
C ILE A 91 8.62 -3.34 20.39
N GLY A 92 9.06 -4.51 19.93
CA GLY A 92 9.39 -4.73 18.51
C GLY A 92 8.18 -4.51 17.61
N SER A 93 7.04 -5.09 17.98
CA SER A 93 5.78 -4.92 17.24
C SER A 93 5.34 -3.46 17.15
N TYR A 94 5.44 -2.69 18.24
CA TYR A 94 5.11 -1.27 18.26
C TYR A 94 6.05 -0.42 17.38
N ARG A 95 7.36 -0.73 17.39
CA ARG A 95 8.34 -0.05 16.53
C ARG A 95 8.05 -0.29 15.05
N ALA A 96 7.81 -1.54 14.66
CA ALA A 96 7.44 -1.88 13.30
C ALA A 96 6.13 -1.19 12.88
N MET A 97 5.11 -1.18 13.73
CA MET A 97 3.86 -0.46 13.48
C MET A 97 4.03 1.06 13.31
N THR A 98 5.02 1.66 13.99
CA THR A 98 5.35 3.06 13.79
C THR A 98 5.82 3.32 12.36
N GLU A 99 6.65 2.44 11.81
CA GLU A 99 7.10 2.55 10.41
C GLU A 99 5.97 2.24 9.42
N VAL A 100 5.10 1.27 9.71
CA VAL A 100 3.87 0.99 8.94
C VAL A 100 3.01 2.25 8.82
N HIS A 101 2.79 2.98 9.92
CA HIS A 101 1.98 4.21 9.90
C HIS A 101 2.64 5.36 9.13
N LYS A 102 3.96 5.52 9.23
CA LYS A 102 4.69 6.52 8.43
C LYS A 102 4.56 6.23 6.94
N LEU A 103 4.88 5.00 6.53
CA LEU A 103 4.78 4.57 5.12
C LEU A 103 3.34 4.63 4.61
N SER A 104 2.36 4.29 5.44
CA SER A 104 0.94 4.45 5.11
C SER A 104 0.61 5.89 4.70
N ASN A 105 1.06 6.90 5.46
CA ASN A 105 0.79 8.30 5.13
C ASN A 105 1.46 8.71 3.81
N GLU A 106 2.68 8.25 3.57
CA GLU A 106 3.40 8.50 2.33
C GLU A 106 2.73 7.83 1.13
N MET A 107 2.30 6.58 1.27
CA MET A 107 1.58 5.84 0.23
C MET A 107 0.26 6.49 -0.13
N VAL A 108 -0.52 6.95 0.86
CA VAL A 108 -1.78 7.68 0.62
C VAL A 108 -1.52 8.93 -0.23
N ALA A 109 -0.46 9.68 0.07
CA ALA A 109 -0.10 10.86 -0.72
C ALA A 109 0.28 10.52 -2.17
N LEU A 110 1.03 9.43 -2.39
CA LEU A 110 1.40 8.95 -3.72
C LEU A 110 0.19 8.44 -4.52
N LEU A 111 -0.70 7.67 -3.91
CA LEU A 111 -1.92 7.17 -4.55
C LEU A 111 -2.84 8.32 -4.97
N LEU A 112 -3.00 9.34 -4.13
CA LEU A 112 -3.76 10.55 -4.48
C LEU A 112 -3.08 11.36 -5.59
N LYS A 113 -1.74 11.38 -5.64
CA LYS A 113 -1.01 12.00 -6.76
C LYS A 113 -1.27 11.23 -8.06
N ALA A 114 -1.15 9.91 -8.05
CA ALA A 114 -1.43 9.05 -9.21
C ALA A 114 -2.87 9.20 -9.72
N ASP A 115 -3.84 9.24 -8.81
CA ASP A 115 -5.26 9.45 -9.13
C ASP A 115 -5.54 10.80 -9.80
N ARG A 116 -4.90 11.88 -9.34
CA ARG A 116 -5.01 13.20 -9.99
C ARG A 116 -4.44 13.17 -11.40
N HIS A 117 -3.29 12.55 -11.60
CA HIS A 117 -2.67 12.50 -12.93
C HIS A 117 -3.47 11.62 -13.90
N SER A 118 -3.97 10.47 -13.46
CA SER A 118 -4.83 9.61 -14.27
C SER A 118 -6.09 10.32 -14.74
N ARG A 119 -6.76 11.07 -13.85
CA ARG A 119 -7.95 11.86 -14.23
C ARG A 119 -7.65 13.00 -15.20
N ALA A 120 -6.51 13.68 -15.03
CA ALA A 120 -6.08 14.74 -15.93
C ALA A 120 -5.78 14.21 -17.35
N ALA A 121 -5.24 12.99 -17.47
CA ALA A 121 -4.95 12.35 -18.76
C ALA A 121 -6.23 11.87 -19.50
N THR A 122 -7.32 11.59 -18.78
CA THR A 122 -8.61 11.17 -19.36
C THR A 122 -9.57 12.33 -19.67
N GLY A 123 -9.16 13.58 -19.39
CA GLY A 123 -10.00 14.78 -19.46
C GLY A 123 -9.96 15.57 -20.79
N THR A 124 -9.76 14.89 -21.92
CA THR A 124 -9.89 15.43 -23.30
C THR A 124 -10.75 14.50 -24.12
#